data_AF-A0A3S2DT44-F1
#
_entry.id   AF-A0A3S2DT44-F1
#
_cell.length_a   1.000
_cell.length_b   1.000
_cell.length_c   1.000
_cell.angle_alpha   90.00
_cell.angle_beta   90.00
_cell.angle_gamma   90.00
#
_symmetry.space_group_name_H-M   'P 1'
#
loop_
_entity.id
_entity.type
_entity.pdbx_description
1 polymer ?
#
loop_
_entity_poly.entity_id
_entity_poly.type
_entity_poly.pdbx_seq_one_letter_code
_entity_poly.pdbx_strand_id
1 'polypeptide(L)'
;FGALAADMALKRLGLARSQGTQDMAIGGGRDFPADPDAWCASFAAEHGLTVERAQTLLQRYGTSARDFVSHPAGEQMLPQSDYSASEIGRIIEREQVECLADLFLRRTTIAISGGLSFDLVNAVLDMLAAHKDWSASEAATERSTFLALLADRHGIDLQTHQRSALCA
;
A
#
# COMPACT_ATOMS: atom_id res chain seq x y z
N PHE A 1 -3.52 -23.74 8.53
CA PHE A 1 -4.04 -24.26 7.25
C PHE A 1 -2.98 -24.42 6.16
N GLY A 2 -2.10 -23.43 5.90
CA GLY A 2 -1.08 -23.52 4.84
C GLY A 2 -0.12 -24.73 4.94
N ALA A 3 0.39 -25.03 6.15
CA ALA A 3 1.21 -26.22 6.36
C ALA A 3 0.46 -27.51 5.97
N LEU A 4 -0.75 -27.74 6.49
CA LEU A 4 -1.54 -28.92 6.16
C LEU A 4 -1.77 -29.08 4.64
N ALA A 5 -2.09 -27.99 3.94
CA ALA A 5 -2.30 -28.02 2.49
C ALA A 5 -1.02 -28.45 1.74
N ALA A 6 0.14 -27.91 2.14
CA ALA A 6 1.42 -28.31 1.56
C ALA A 6 1.77 -29.78 1.86
N ASP A 7 1.43 -30.33 3.03
CA ASP A 7 1.65 -31.76 3.32
C ASP A 7 0.82 -32.65 2.42
N MET A 8 -0.45 -32.28 2.20
CA MET A 8 -1.34 -33.01 1.29
C MET A 8 -0.83 -32.97 -0.15
N ALA A 9 -0.34 -31.82 -0.62
CA ALA A 9 0.22 -31.68 -1.96
C ALA A 9 1.50 -32.50 -2.14
N LEU A 10 2.46 -32.38 -1.22
CA LEU A 10 3.72 -33.11 -1.26
C LEU A 10 3.51 -34.63 -1.21
N LYS A 11 2.58 -35.11 -0.38
CA LYS A 11 2.21 -36.52 -0.33
C LYS A 11 1.73 -37.05 -1.68
N ARG A 12 0.94 -36.26 -2.43
CA ARG A 12 0.48 -36.64 -3.78
C ARG A 12 1.61 -36.65 -4.80
N LEU A 13 2.63 -35.80 -4.61
CA LEU A 13 3.82 -35.74 -5.45
C LEU A 13 4.87 -36.79 -5.06
N GLY A 14 4.64 -37.60 -4.02
CA GLY A 14 5.64 -38.54 -3.49
C GLY A 14 6.84 -37.84 -2.83
N LEU A 15 6.69 -36.57 -2.44
CA LEU A 15 7.73 -35.76 -1.82
C LEU A 15 7.50 -35.64 -0.31
N ALA A 16 8.59 -35.48 0.44
CA ALA A 16 8.55 -35.13 1.85
C ALA A 16 8.86 -33.62 2.04
N ARG A 17 8.24 -33.00 3.04
CA ARG A 17 8.55 -31.61 3.41
C ARG A 17 9.94 -31.55 4.03
N SER A 18 10.79 -30.66 3.52
CA SER A 18 12.14 -30.42 4.05
C SER A 18 12.22 -29.24 5.02
N GLN A 19 11.27 -28.29 4.96
CA GLN A 19 11.29 -27.08 5.78
C GLN A 19 9.91 -26.68 6.28
N GLY A 20 9.84 -26.32 7.56
CA GLY A 20 8.65 -25.72 8.18
C GLY A 20 8.59 -24.22 7.94
N THR A 21 7.38 -23.66 7.97
CA THR A 21 7.16 -22.21 7.78
C THR A 21 6.61 -21.54 9.05
N GLN A 22 6.59 -22.24 10.19
CA GLN A 22 6.00 -21.74 11.43
C GLN A 22 6.76 -20.51 11.94
N ASP A 23 8.09 -20.56 11.87
CA ASP A 23 8.99 -19.51 12.37
C ASP A 23 9.63 -18.70 11.23
N MET A 24 9.17 -18.88 9.99
CA MET A 24 9.70 -18.16 8.84
C MET A 24 9.12 -16.75 8.78
N ALA A 25 9.97 -15.77 9.03
CA ALA A 25 9.60 -14.37 8.87
C ALA A 25 9.37 -13.99 7.39
N ILE A 26 8.33 -13.20 7.16
CA ILE A 26 7.88 -12.76 5.84
C ILE A 26 7.96 -11.24 5.70
N GLY A 27 8.29 -10.78 4.49
CA GLY A 27 8.39 -9.35 4.16
C GLY A 27 9.31 -8.58 5.11
N GLY A 28 8.91 -7.35 5.45
CA GLY A 28 9.66 -6.48 6.36
C GLY A 28 9.69 -6.92 7.82
N GLY A 29 9.11 -8.07 8.17
CA GLY A 29 9.25 -8.66 9.50
C GLY A 29 10.56 -9.45 9.69
N ARG A 30 11.31 -9.74 8.61
CA ARG A 30 12.48 -10.62 8.66
C ARG A 30 13.63 -10.07 9.50
N ASP A 31 13.92 -8.79 9.33
CA ASP A 31 15.05 -8.12 9.99
C ASP A 31 14.55 -7.07 10.98
N PHE A 32 13.35 -7.29 11.55
CA PHE A 32 12.69 -6.31 12.40
C PHE A 32 13.58 -5.94 13.60
N PRO A 33 13.83 -4.64 13.85
CA PRO A 33 14.81 -4.21 14.83
C PRO A 33 14.36 -4.55 16.26
N ALA A 34 15.31 -4.98 17.09
CA ALA A 34 15.08 -5.16 18.52
C ALA A 34 14.82 -3.82 19.24
N ASP A 35 15.39 -2.73 18.71
CA ASP A 35 15.14 -1.36 19.13
C ASP A 35 14.58 -0.55 17.94
N PRO A 36 13.25 -0.51 17.79
CA PRO A 36 12.59 0.24 16.71
C PRO A 36 12.89 1.74 16.73
N ASP A 37 13.06 2.34 17.91
CA ASP A 37 13.28 3.78 18.03
C ASP A 37 14.69 4.17 17.53
N ALA A 38 15.71 3.41 17.93
CA ALA A 38 17.07 3.59 17.40
C ALA A 38 17.13 3.37 15.88
N TRP A 39 16.41 2.37 15.37
CA TRP A 39 16.30 2.12 13.94
C TRP A 39 15.66 3.30 13.21
N CYS A 40 14.55 3.84 13.73
CA CYS A 40 13.83 4.96 13.12
C CYS A 40 14.69 6.23 13.11
N ALA A 41 15.43 6.51 14.18
CA ALA A 41 16.35 7.64 14.23
C ALA A 41 17.46 7.52 13.17
N SER A 42 18.06 6.34 13.03
CA SER A 42 19.09 6.08 12.00
C SER A 42 18.52 6.19 10.59
N PHE A 43 17.35 5.59 10.34
CA PHE A 43 16.69 5.59 9.05
C PHE A 43 16.26 7.01 8.64
N ALA A 44 15.74 7.78 9.58
CA ALA A 44 15.37 9.19 9.37
C ALA A 44 16.60 10.02 8.96
N ALA A 45 17.73 9.85 9.65
CA ALA A 45 18.97 10.54 9.32
C ALA A 45 19.54 10.13 7.95
N GLU A 46 19.49 8.84 7.59
CA GLU A 46 19.97 8.30 6.32
C GLU A 46 19.16 8.82 5.11
N HIS A 47 17.85 8.95 5.28
CA HIS A 47 16.93 9.29 4.19
C HIS A 47 16.40 10.72 4.22
N GLY A 48 16.83 11.56 5.17
CA GLY A 48 16.38 12.95 5.29
C GLY A 48 14.90 13.08 5.68
N LEU A 49 14.40 12.16 6.50
CA LEU A 49 13.02 12.13 6.98
C LEU A 49 12.93 12.63 8.44
N THR A 50 11.72 12.87 8.93
CA THR A 50 11.49 13.00 10.37
C THR A 50 11.44 11.62 11.03
N VAL A 51 11.68 11.56 12.34
CA VAL A 51 11.62 10.29 13.09
C VAL A 51 10.21 9.73 13.10
N GLU A 52 9.19 10.58 13.21
CA GLU A 52 7.78 10.19 13.17
C GLU A 52 7.44 9.56 11.82
N ARG A 53 8.01 10.08 10.73
CA ARG A 53 7.81 9.51 9.40
C ARG A 53 8.49 8.16 9.26
N ALA A 54 9.70 8.01 9.78
CA ALA A 54 10.39 6.72 9.84
C ALA A 54 9.59 5.67 10.64
N GLN A 55 8.98 6.07 11.75
CA GLN A 55 8.09 5.20 12.54
C GLN A 55 6.86 4.76 11.75
N THR A 56 6.20 5.68 11.04
CA THR A 56 5.05 5.35 10.17
C THR A 56 5.44 4.32 9.11
N LEU A 57 6.59 4.51 8.45
CA LEU A 57 7.06 3.58 7.42
C LEU A 57 7.46 2.22 7.99
N LEU A 58 8.13 2.19 9.15
CA LEU A 58 8.47 0.95 9.85
C LEU A 58 7.22 0.20 10.29
N GLN A 59 6.20 0.90 10.79
CA GLN A 59 4.93 0.29 11.17
C GLN A 59 4.19 -0.30 9.96
N ARG A 60 4.22 0.41 8.83
CA ARG A 60 3.48 0.03 7.61
C ARG A 60 4.17 -1.09 6.84
N TYR A 61 5.48 -1.05 6.71
CA TYR A 61 6.25 -1.93 5.81
C TYR A 61 7.30 -2.78 6.51
N GLY A 62 7.49 -2.63 7.83
CA GLY A 62 8.63 -3.22 8.52
C GLY A 62 9.95 -2.70 7.96
N THR A 63 11.00 -3.54 7.97
CA THR A 63 12.30 -3.16 7.39
C THR A 63 12.31 -2.99 5.88
N SER A 64 11.26 -3.45 5.19
CA SER A 64 11.05 -3.15 3.77
C SER A 64 10.76 -1.67 3.51
N ALA A 65 10.54 -0.84 4.53
CA ALA A 65 10.43 0.62 4.42
C ALA A 65 11.53 1.28 3.56
N ARG A 66 12.73 0.69 3.54
CA ARG A 66 13.85 1.10 2.67
C ARG A 66 13.50 1.11 1.18
N ASP A 67 12.60 0.25 0.74
CA ASP A 67 12.15 0.20 -0.65
C ASP A 67 11.19 1.35 -0.98
N PHE A 68 10.46 1.90 0.00
CA PHE A 68 9.34 2.83 -0.24
C PHE A 68 9.74 4.31 -0.18
N VAL A 69 10.97 4.62 0.22
CA VAL A 69 11.49 5.99 0.29
C VAL A 69 12.20 6.41 -1.00
N SER A 70 11.93 7.62 -1.49
CA SER A 70 12.73 8.22 -2.56
C SER A 70 13.99 8.86 -1.99
N HIS A 71 15.15 8.36 -2.40
CA HIS A 71 16.44 8.98 -2.09
C HIS A 71 16.88 9.89 -3.24
N PRO A 72 17.54 11.05 -2.99
CA PRO A 72 17.59 11.89 -1.79
C PRO A 72 16.61 13.10 -1.85
N ALA A 73 15.63 13.09 -2.77
CA ALA A 73 14.85 14.29 -3.11
C ALA A 73 13.77 14.70 -2.09
N GLY A 74 13.65 13.99 -0.96
CA GLY A 74 12.53 14.13 -0.03
C GLY A 74 11.26 13.49 -0.58
N GLU A 75 10.32 13.17 0.31
CA GLU A 75 9.05 12.55 -0.09
C GLU A 75 8.02 13.60 -0.51
N GLN A 76 7.40 13.40 -1.66
CA GLN A 76 6.21 14.16 -2.07
C GLN A 76 4.96 13.45 -1.54
N MET A 77 4.28 14.06 -0.56
CA MET A 77 3.01 13.54 -0.03
C MET A 77 1.88 13.71 -1.06
N LEU A 78 0.96 12.75 -1.09
CA LEU A 78 -0.25 12.84 -1.90
C LEU A 78 -1.29 13.78 -1.26
N PRO A 79 -2.24 14.32 -2.03
CA PRO A 79 -3.24 15.26 -1.53
C PRO A 79 -4.00 14.70 -0.32
N GLN A 80 -3.95 15.43 0.80
CA GLN A 80 -4.66 15.08 2.05
C GLN A 80 -4.39 13.65 2.55
N SER A 81 -3.22 13.10 2.24
CA SER A 81 -2.82 11.73 2.58
C SER A 81 -1.51 11.71 3.34
N ASP A 82 -1.34 10.70 4.19
CA ASP A 82 -0.07 10.35 4.82
C ASP A 82 0.73 9.31 3.99
N TYR A 83 0.26 9.03 2.77
CA TYR A 83 0.99 8.28 1.75
C TYR A 83 1.74 9.22 0.80
N SER A 84 2.98 8.88 0.49
CA SER A 84 3.80 9.55 -0.50
C SER A 84 3.60 8.98 -1.90
N ALA A 85 3.97 9.75 -2.91
CA ALA A 85 4.03 9.29 -4.28
C ALA A 85 5.05 8.14 -4.44
N SER A 86 6.14 8.15 -3.68
CA SER A 86 7.13 7.06 -3.66
C SER A 86 6.52 5.77 -3.14
N GLU A 87 5.72 5.85 -2.07
CA GLU A 87 5.02 4.69 -1.53
C GLU A 87 4.06 4.08 -2.56
N ILE A 88 3.15 4.90 -3.10
CA ILE A 88 2.16 4.41 -4.07
C ILE A 88 2.84 3.88 -5.34
N GLY A 89 3.88 4.56 -5.84
CA GLY A 89 4.65 4.08 -6.98
C GLY A 89 5.26 2.71 -6.71
N ARG A 90 5.87 2.51 -5.54
CA ARG A 90 6.45 1.23 -5.17
C ARG A 90 5.40 0.12 -5.02
N ILE A 91 4.24 0.43 -4.45
CA ILE A 91 3.12 -0.52 -4.36
C ILE A 91 2.68 -0.92 -5.78
N ILE A 92 2.51 0.03 -6.69
CA ILE A 92 2.12 -0.23 -8.07
C ILE A 92 3.14 -1.17 -8.75
N GLU A 93 4.44 -0.89 -8.62
CA GLU A 93 5.52 -1.67 -9.24
C GLU A 93 5.63 -3.10 -8.71
N ARG A 94 5.46 -3.31 -7.39
CA ARG A 94 5.85 -4.57 -6.75
C ARG A 94 4.70 -5.43 -6.27
N GLU A 95 3.50 -4.88 -6.16
CA GLU A 95 2.37 -5.55 -5.51
C GLU A 95 1.28 -6.03 -6.47
N GLN A 96 1.60 -6.13 -7.76
CA GLN A 96 0.70 -6.64 -8.81
C GLN A 96 -0.63 -5.86 -8.84
N VAL A 97 -0.53 -4.53 -8.85
CA VAL A 97 -1.68 -3.65 -8.88
C VAL A 97 -2.25 -3.62 -10.29
N GLU A 98 -3.52 -4.01 -10.42
CA GLU A 98 -4.23 -4.02 -11.68
C GLU A 98 -5.26 -2.90 -11.80
N CYS A 99 -5.85 -2.47 -10.68
CA CYS A 99 -6.89 -1.44 -10.61
C CYS A 99 -6.82 -0.61 -9.31
N LEU A 100 -7.58 0.49 -9.25
CA LEU A 100 -7.66 1.37 -8.09
C LEU A 100 -8.18 0.65 -6.84
N ALA A 101 -9.04 -0.36 -7.02
CA ALA A 101 -9.53 -1.16 -5.91
C ALA A 101 -8.42 -1.97 -5.22
N ASP A 102 -7.36 -2.36 -5.94
CA ASP A 102 -6.22 -3.04 -5.33
C ASP A 102 -5.49 -2.10 -4.38
N LEU A 103 -5.28 -0.85 -4.79
CA LEU A 103 -4.61 0.18 -3.99
C LEU A 103 -5.45 0.57 -2.78
N PHE A 104 -6.66 1.08 -3.01
CA PHE A 104 -7.45 1.71 -1.96
C PHE A 104 -8.15 0.73 -1.02
N LEU A 105 -8.49 -0.48 -1.50
CA LEU A 105 -9.27 -1.44 -0.72
C LEU A 105 -8.45 -2.64 -0.21
N ARG A 106 -7.19 -2.81 -0.63
CA ARG A 106 -6.37 -3.96 -0.23
C ARG A 106 -4.93 -3.63 0.18
N ARG A 107 -4.22 -2.77 -0.55
CA ARG A 107 -2.79 -2.48 -0.33
C ARG A 107 -2.53 -1.27 0.57
N THR A 108 -3.54 -0.43 0.79
CA THR A 108 -3.44 0.74 1.66
C THR A 108 -4.56 0.77 2.68
N THR A 109 -4.37 1.54 3.74
CA THR A 109 -5.37 1.80 4.77
C THR A 109 -6.26 3.01 4.47
N ILE A 110 -6.04 3.70 3.34
CA ILE A 110 -6.66 4.99 3.03
C ILE A 110 -8.19 4.92 3.08
N ALA A 111 -8.80 3.89 2.47
CA ALA A 111 -10.25 3.77 2.46
C ALA A 111 -10.82 3.48 3.85
N ILE A 112 -10.22 2.54 4.59
CA ILE A 112 -10.73 2.14 5.90
C ILE A 112 -10.52 3.22 6.97
N SER A 113 -9.50 4.07 6.83
CA SER A 113 -9.28 5.23 7.69
C SER A 113 -10.08 6.47 7.29
N GLY A 114 -10.94 6.39 6.26
CA GLY A 114 -11.78 7.50 5.80
C GLY A 114 -11.01 8.59 5.05
N GLY A 115 -9.81 8.29 4.52
CA GLY A 115 -8.95 9.24 3.81
C GLY A 115 -9.23 9.39 2.32
N LEU A 116 -10.28 8.74 1.79
CA LEU A 116 -10.63 8.86 0.37
C LEU A 116 -11.16 10.26 0.04
N SER A 117 -10.62 10.84 -1.03
CA SER A 117 -11.14 12.04 -1.67
C SER A 117 -11.05 11.90 -3.19
N PHE A 118 -11.86 12.66 -3.91
CA PHE A 118 -11.84 12.64 -5.38
C PHE A 118 -10.47 13.05 -5.93
N ASP A 119 -9.82 14.05 -5.33
CA ASP A 119 -8.51 14.53 -5.73
C ASP A 119 -7.42 13.47 -5.52
N LEU A 120 -7.45 12.78 -4.38
CA LEU A 120 -6.51 11.69 -4.09
C LEU A 120 -6.70 10.52 -5.06
N VAL A 121 -7.96 10.16 -5.37
CA VAL A 121 -8.26 9.09 -6.34
C VAL A 121 -7.72 9.44 -7.72
N ASN A 122 -7.88 10.68 -8.20
CA ASN A 122 -7.32 11.08 -9.50
C ASN A 122 -5.79 11.11 -9.48
N ALA A 123 -5.16 11.63 -8.42
CA ALA A 123 -3.70 11.64 -8.32
C ALA A 123 -3.10 10.23 -8.38
N VAL A 124 -3.71 9.26 -7.68
CA VAL A 124 -3.28 7.85 -7.70
C VAL A 124 -3.59 7.18 -9.05
N LEU A 125 -4.73 7.52 -9.66
CA LEU A 125 -5.09 7.02 -10.99
C LEU A 125 -4.08 7.49 -12.05
N ASP A 126 -3.63 8.74 -12.00
CA ASP A 126 -2.63 9.25 -12.95
C ASP A 126 -1.32 8.46 -12.84
N MET A 127 -0.90 8.12 -11.62
CA MET A 127 0.27 7.27 -11.38
C MET A 127 0.08 5.85 -11.92
N LEU A 128 -1.08 5.23 -11.69
CA LEU A 128 -1.39 3.89 -12.17
C LEU A 128 -1.49 3.86 -13.70
N ALA A 129 -2.19 4.83 -14.29
CA ALA A 129 -2.34 4.95 -15.74
C ALA A 129 -0.99 5.13 -16.43
N ALA A 130 -0.11 5.96 -15.87
CA ALA A 130 1.25 6.12 -16.38
C ALA A 130 2.06 4.82 -16.29
N HIS A 131 1.94 4.05 -15.19
CA HIS A 131 2.64 2.77 -15.05
C HIS A 131 2.14 1.70 -16.03
N LYS A 132 0.84 1.72 -16.37
CA LYS A 132 0.21 0.71 -17.24
C LYS A 132 0.08 1.13 -18.70
N ASP A 133 0.66 2.28 -19.05
CA ASP A 133 0.55 2.90 -20.38
C ASP A 133 -0.91 3.05 -20.86
N TRP A 134 -1.82 3.40 -19.94
CA TRP A 134 -3.24 3.55 -20.26
C TRP A 134 -3.53 4.84 -21.02
N SER A 135 -4.43 4.73 -21.99
CA SER A 135 -5.06 5.88 -22.63
C SER A 135 -5.97 6.64 -21.65
N ALA A 136 -6.29 7.89 -21.99
CA ALA A 136 -7.26 8.68 -21.22
C ALA A 136 -8.64 7.99 -21.12
N SER A 137 -9.02 7.20 -22.13
CA SER A 137 -10.27 6.44 -22.13
C SER A 137 -10.24 5.29 -21.13
N GLU A 138 -9.13 4.56 -21.04
CA GLU A 138 -8.94 3.48 -20.08
C GLU A 138 -8.92 4.03 -18.65
N ALA A 139 -8.17 5.10 -18.39
CA ALA A 139 -8.14 5.75 -17.09
C ALA A 139 -9.55 6.26 -16.67
N ALA A 140 -10.30 6.88 -17.58
CA ALA A 140 -11.67 7.32 -17.30
C ALA A 140 -12.62 6.14 -16.99
N THR A 141 -12.44 5.01 -17.69
CA THR A 141 -13.21 3.79 -17.45
C THR A 141 -12.88 3.20 -16.08
N GLU A 142 -11.60 3.14 -15.70
CA GLU A 142 -11.17 2.69 -14.38
C GLU A 142 -11.75 3.58 -13.28
N ARG A 143 -11.68 4.90 -13.43
CA ARG A 143 -12.28 5.85 -12.48
C ARG A 143 -13.76 5.59 -12.29
N SER A 144 -14.53 5.49 -13.38
CA SER A 144 -15.96 5.24 -13.32
C SER A 144 -16.27 3.90 -12.63
N THR A 145 -15.48 2.87 -12.94
CA THR A 145 -15.63 1.53 -12.36
C THR A 145 -15.39 1.56 -10.86
N PHE A 146 -14.31 2.23 -10.42
CA PHE A 146 -13.97 2.35 -9.01
C PHE A 146 -15.00 3.18 -8.22
N LEU A 147 -15.48 4.30 -8.77
CA LEU A 147 -16.51 5.12 -8.12
C LEU A 147 -17.84 4.37 -8.00
N ALA A 148 -18.25 3.63 -9.05
CA ALA A 148 -19.43 2.79 -8.99
C ALA A 148 -19.29 1.68 -7.94
N LEU A 149 -18.11 1.06 -7.82
CA LEU A 149 -17.80 0.07 -6.80
C LEU A 149 -17.95 0.64 -5.38
N LEU A 150 -17.42 1.84 -5.15
CA LEU A 150 -17.54 2.54 -3.86
C LEU A 150 -18.99 2.86 -3.51
N ALA A 151 -19.77 3.37 -4.46
CA ALA A 151 -21.17 3.69 -4.23
C ALA A 151 -22.00 2.43 -3.94
N ASP A 152 -21.87 1.40 -4.77
CA ASP A 152 -22.68 0.18 -4.72
C ASP A 152 -22.37 -0.70 -3.49
N ARG A 153 -21.08 -0.91 -3.21
CA ARG A 153 -20.67 -1.88 -2.17
C ARG A 153 -20.29 -1.26 -0.84
N HIS A 154 -19.97 0.04 -0.83
CA HIS A 154 -19.49 0.73 0.36
C HIS A 154 -20.35 1.94 0.75
N GLY A 155 -21.31 2.36 -0.08
CA GLY A 155 -22.16 3.52 0.20
C GLY A 155 -21.40 4.85 0.20
N ILE A 156 -20.25 4.91 -0.48
CA ILE A 156 -19.38 6.10 -0.54
C ILE A 156 -19.57 6.79 -1.89
N ASP A 157 -20.00 8.05 -1.86
CA ASP A 157 -20.07 8.92 -3.03
C ASP A 157 -19.00 10.02 -2.96
N LEU A 158 -17.95 9.92 -3.78
CA LEU A 158 -16.88 10.92 -3.79
C LEU A 158 -17.17 12.12 -4.70
N GLN A 159 -18.19 12.06 -5.57
CA GLN A 159 -18.54 13.17 -6.46
C GLN A 159 -19.38 14.23 -5.73
N THR A 160 -20.18 13.82 -4.76
CA THR A 160 -21.04 14.72 -3.99
C THR A 160 -20.36 15.24 -2.71
N HIS A 161 -19.34 14.54 -2.20
CA HIS A 161 -18.67 14.88 -0.94
C HIS A 161 -17.46 15.81 -1.13
N GLN A 162 -17.69 17.07 -1.52
CA GLN A 162 -16.88 18.16 -0.96
C GLN A 162 -17.29 18.28 0.51
N ARG A 163 -16.49 17.71 1.42
CA ARG A 163 -16.66 17.69 2.88
C ARG A 163 -17.75 18.65 3.39
N SER A 164 -18.93 18.11 3.71
CA SER A 164 -19.76 18.74 4.74
C SER A 164 -18.95 18.68 6.03
N ALA A 165 -18.29 19.78 6.36
CA ALA A 165 -17.86 20.09 7.71
C ALA A 165 -19.12 20.28 8.55
N LEU A 166 -19.76 19.18 8.93
CA LEU A 166 -20.87 19.12 9.87
C LEU A 166 -20.92 17.68 10.41
N CYS A 167 -20.22 17.47 11.54
CA CYS A 167 -20.76 16.87 12.75
C CYS A 167 -19.64 16.65 13.79
N ALA A 168 -19.76 17.44 14.87
CA ALA A 168 -19.19 17.31 16.22
C ALA A 168 -17.66 17.27 16.41
#